data_AF-A0A1C2GRN0-F1
#
_entry.id   AF-A0A1C2GRN0-F1
#
_cell.length_a   1.000
_cell.length_b   1.000
_cell.length_c   1.000
_cell.angle_alpha   90.00
_cell.angle_beta   90.00
_cell.angle_gamma   90.00
#
_symmetry.space_group_name_H-M   'P 1'
#
loop_
_entity.id
_entity.type
_entity.pdbx_description
1 polymer ?
#
loop_
_entity_poly.entity_id
_entity_poly.type
_entity_poly.pdbx_seq_one_letter_code
_entity_poly.pdbx_strand_id
1 'polypeptide(L)'
;MSVKNDCWDVAHAWANHQDGSGIGAGGNMLYGSSCVYSYGDHFMIARHVKNDKGERAVLFTERTYSQTTAKHIAIVRNASSHLNLIHVADPALNKEELFNDWQERMISVAEKLADAKRPQKYATEIEKLYHEAERYADFFGYEMPELLVMAGNIRNSETFMAYLTKDRAEREAEKAEESERLKKLHAQRLKDWRAFKSNGTGSLDGWDYLRFLEQTCEVETTQRVIFTLFDAKALYRFIKDTIAKGSYSENSEQFLGYDIIEINKAYVRIGCHKVALKEINRFADQQGWR
;
A
#
# COMPACT_ATOMS: atom_id res chain seq x y z
N MET A 1 -15.73 7.15 19.24
CA MET A 1 -14.35 6.93 18.77
C MET A 1 -13.79 5.74 19.54
N SER A 2 -13.41 4.66 18.84
CA SER A 2 -12.83 3.46 19.46
C SER A 2 -11.34 3.68 19.74
N VAL A 3 -10.87 3.31 20.93
CA VAL A 3 -9.44 3.32 21.25
C VAL A 3 -8.83 2.03 20.71
N LYS A 4 -7.81 2.17 19.86
CA LYS A 4 -7.03 1.05 19.31
C LYS A 4 -5.71 0.91 20.08
N ASN A 5 -5.17 -0.31 20.17
CA ASN A 5 -4.01 -0.57 21.02
C ASN A 5 -2.76 0.16 20.52
N ASP A 6 -2.59 0.26 19.20
CA ASP A 6 -1.47 0.98 18.60
C ASP A 6 -1.83 1.67 17.26
N CYS A 7 -0.82 2.27 16.62
CA CYS A 7 -1.00 2.91 15.31
C CYS A 7 -1.24 1.90 14.18
N TRP A 8 -0.72 0.67 14.26
CA TRP A 8 -0.99 -0.33 13.22
C TRP A 8 -2.46 -0.68 13.17
N ASP A 9 -3.08 -0.90 14.34
CA ASP A 9 -4.52 -1.17 14.44
C ASP A 9 -5.37 -0.03 13.84
N VAL A 10 -4.99 1.23 14.10
CA VAL A 10 -5.65 2.41 13.51
C VAL A 10 -5.54 2.39 11.98
N ALA A 11 -4.34 2.16 11.44
CA ALA A 11 -4.11 2.15 10.01
C ALA A 11 -4.82 0.99 9.31
N HIS A 12 -4.81 -0.21 9.89
CA HIS A 12 -5.50 -1.38 9.35
C HIS A 12 -7.02 -1.22 9.42
N ALA A 13 -7.57 -0.69 10.52
CA ALA A 13 -9.00 -0.43 10.64
C ALA A 13 -9.47 0.57 9.57
N TRP A 14 -8.71 1.66 9.36
CA TRP A 14 -9.00 2.64 8.31
C TRP A 14 -8.87 2.07 6.89
N ALA A 15 -7.81 1.31 6.62
CA ALA A 15 -7.57 0.76 5.28
C ALA A 15 -8.66 -0.24 4.85
N ASN A 16 -9.24 -0.98 5.81
CA ASN A 16 -10.30 -1.96 5.57
C ASN A 16 -11.72 -1.38 5.70
N HIS A 17 -11.88 -0.05 5.74
CA HIS A 17 -13.19 0.61 5.91
C HIS A 17 -14.00 0.11 7.12
N GLN A 18 -13.35 -0.20 8.25
CA GLN A 18 -14.13 -0.51 9.46
C GLN A 18 -14.95 0.71 9.88
N ASP A 19 -16.26 0.52 10.05
CA ASP A 19 -17.20 1.59 10.37
C ASP A 19 -16.76 2.40 11.61
N GLY A 20 -16.97 3.72 11.54
CA GLY A 20 -16.76 4.65 12.65
C GLY A 20 -15.45 5.43 12.61
N SER A 21 -14.93 5.74 13.80
CA SER A 21 -13.70 6.49 14.00
C SER A 21 -12.86 5.84 15.09
N GLY A 22 -11.53 5.90 14.95
CA GLY A 22 -10.61 5.31 15.91
C GLY A 22 -9.37 6.16 16.14
N ILE A 23 -8.82 6.04 17.34
CA ILE A 23 -7.59 6.73 17.76
C ILE A 23 -6.67 5.72 18.42
N GLY A 24 -5.37 5.81 18.12
CA GLY A 24 -4.37 4.96 18.79
C GLY A 24 -4.25 5.36 20.25
N ALA A 25 -3.89 4.42 21.13
CA ALA A 25 -3.81 4.63 22.58
C ALA A 25 -2.96 5.85 23.01
N GLY A 26 -1.97 6.24 22.20
CA GLY A 26 -1.15 7.44 22.44
C GLY A 26 -1.70 8.75 21.86
N GLY A 27 -2.87 8.76 21.23
CA GLY A 27 -3.47 9.96 20.61
C GLY A 27 -2.78 10.45 19.33
N ASN A 28 -1.70 9.79 18.90
CA ASN A 28 -0.80 10.29 17.86
C ASN A 28 -1.24 9.97 16.42
N MET A 29 -2.18 9.04 16.24
CA MET A 29 -2.73 8.70 14.94
C MET A 29 -4.22 8.38 15.09
N LEU A 30 -5.02 8.87 14.14
CA LEU A 30 -6.47 8.72 14.18
C LEU A 30 -7.04 8.55 12.78
N TYR A 31 -8.20 7.91 12.70
CA TYR A 31 -8.97 7.82 11.47
C TYR A 31 -10.44 8.15 11.72
N GLY A 32 -11.09 8.71 10.70
CA GLY A 32 -12.50 9.07 10.72
C GLY A 32 -12.89 9.74 9.41
N SER A 33 -14.17 9.66 9.04
CA SER A 33 -14.70 10.30 7.84
C SER A 33 -13.88 9.97 6.58
N SER A 34 -13.50 8.70 6.41
CA SER A 34 -12.66 8.20 5.30
C SER A 34 -11.20 8.66 5.29
N CYS A 35 -10.76 9.43 6.27
CA CYS A 35 -9.42 10.00 6.35
C CYS A 35 -8.60 9.37 7.48
N VAL A 36 -7.27 9.39 7.33
CA VAL A 36 -6.31 9.02 8.37
C VAL A 36 -5.27 10.12 8.53
N TYR A 37 -4.94 10.44 9.78
CA TYR A 37 -4.14 11.60 10.14
C TYR A 37 -3.04 11.29 11.15
N SER A 38 -1.97 12.08 11.11
CA SER A 38 -0.91 12.10 12.12
C SER A 38 -1.09 13.30 13.04
N TYR A 39 -1.06 13.08 14.35
CA TYR A 39 -1.07 14.10 15.41
C TYR A 39 -2.27 15.07 15.40
N GLY A 40 -3.47 14.57 15.11
CA GLY A 40 -4.66 15.42 14.97
C GLY A 40 -4.99 15.65 13.50
N ASP A 41 -5.92 16.57 13.23
CA ASP A 41 -6.45 16.85 11.89
C ASP A 41 -5.50 17.64 10.97
N HIS A 42 -4.45 18.25 11.52
CA HIS A 42 -3.54 19.12 10.79
C HIS A 42 -2.66 18.42 9.75
N PHE A 43 -2.41 17.11 9.88
CA PHE A 43 -1.60 16.36 8.91
C PHE A 43 -2.37 15.13 8.41
N MET A 44 -3.10 15.32 7.30
CA MET A 44 -3.77 14.22 6.61
C MET A 44 -2.74 13.38 5.86
N ILE A 45 -2.66 12.09 6.23
CA ILE A 45 -1.78 11.13 5.55
C ILE A 45 -2.46 10.63 4.28
N ALA A 46 -3.74 10.27 4.38
CA ALA A 46 -4.48 9.73 3.25
C ALA A 46 -6.00 9.87 3.44
N ARG A 47 -6.74 9.85 2.31
CA ARG A 47 -8.21 9.77 2.30
C ARG A 47 -8.71 8.83 1.22
N HIS A 48 -9.75 8.06 1.54
CA HIS A 48 -10.49 7.31 0.52
C HIS A 48 -11.34 8.26 -0.31
N VAL A 49 -11.35 8.04 -1.63
CA VAL A 49 -12.12 8.80 -2.61
C VAL A 49 -12.85 7.85 -3.55
N LYS A 50 -13.92 8.36 -4.14
CA LYS A 50 -14.73 7.66 -5.14
C LYS A 50 -14.93 8.60 -6.33
N ASN A 51 -14.78 8.11 -7.55
CA ASN A 51 -15.11 8.88 -8.75
C ASN A 51 -16.58 8.73 -9.14
N ASP A 52 -17.01 9.44 -10.18
CA ASP A 52 -18.40 9.44 -10.66
C ASP A 52 -18.87 8.06 -11.17
N LYS A 53 -17.92 7.22 -11.64
CA LYS A 53 -18.17 5.83 -12.06
C LYS A 53 -18.28 4.86 -10.87
N GLY A 54 -17.97 5.35 -9.68
CA GLY A 54 -18.01 4.61 -8.43
C GLY A 54 -16.78 3.77 -8.10
N GLU A 55 -15.70 3.95 -8.85
CA GLU A 55 -14.40 3.34 -8.60
C GLU A 55 -13.76 3.98 -7.37
N ARG A 56 -13.00 3.19 -6.60
CA ARG A 56 -12.37 3.64 -5.35
C ARG A 56 -10.87 3.82 -5.53
N ALA A 57 -10.33 4.86 -4.91
CA ALA A 57 -8.91 5.07 -4.74
C ALA A 57 -8.62 5.71 -3.39
N VAL A 58 -7.34 5.82 -3.07
CA VAL A 58 -6.84 6.54 -1.90
C VAL A 58 -5.92 7.64 -2.39
N LEU A 59 -6.22 8.88 -2.04
CA LEU A 59 -5.25 9.97 -2.17
C LEU A 59 -4.26 9.86 -1.02
N PHE A 60 -2.97 9.80 -1.34
CA PHE A 60 -1.90 9.53 -0.39
C PHE A 60 -0.85 10.64 -0.42
N THR A 61 -0.51 11.19 0.75
CA THR A 61 0.39 12.34 0.87
C THR A 61 1.80 12.05 0.37
N GLU A 62 2.38 13.00 -0.36
CA GLU A 62 3.81 13.05 -0.66
C GLU A 62 4.61 13.82 0.40
N ARG A 63 3.94 14.61 1.23
CA ARG A 63 4.61 15.39 2.28
C ARG A 63 5.38 14.49 3.22
N THR A 64 6.63 14.87 3.47
CA THR A 64 7.42 14.37 4.58
C THR A 64 7.44 15.42 5.68
N TYR A 65 7.28 14.99 6.93
CA TYR A 65 7.38 15.88 8.10
C TYR A 65 8.37 15.29 9.11
N SER A 66 8.16 15.51 10.40
CA SER A 66 8.97 14.96 11.50
C SER A 66 9.25 13.45 11.36
N GLN A 67 10.30 12.97 12.02
CA GLN A 67 10.65 11.54 12.04
C GLN A 67 9.47 10.66 12.48
N THR A 68 8.60 11.15 13.36
CA THR A 68 7.42 10.38 13.80
C THR A 68 6.33 10.35 12.75
N THR A 69 6.08 11.48 12.07
CA THR A 69 5.13 11.53 10.95
C THR A 69 5.59 10.64 9.80
N ALA A 70 6.89 10.60 9.50
CA ALA A 70 7.45 9.68 8.52
C ALA A 70 7.16 8.20 8.88
N LYS A 71 7.21 7.84 10.17
CA LYS A 71 6.81 6.50 10.64
C LYS A 71 5.32 6.26 10.45
N HIS A 72 4.45 7.20 10.82
CA HIS A 72 3.01 7.05 10.60
C HIS A 72 2.66 6.89 9.12
N ILE A 73 3.27 7.71 8.24
CA ILE A 73 3.11 7.57 6.79
C ILE A 73 3.51 6.16 6.33
N ALA A 74 4.64 5.63 6.82
CA ALA A 74 5.07 4.28 6.47
C ALA A 74 4.08 3.20 6.97
N ILE A 75 3.54 3.34 8.19
CA ILE A 75 2.52 2.43 8.74
C ILE A 75 1.27 2.44 7.87
N VAL A 76 0.74 3.62 7.55
CA VAL A 76 -0.46 3.76 6.71
C VAL A 76 -0.21 3.22 5.31
N ARG A 77 0.95 3.52 4.70
CA ARG A 77 1.33 3.00 3.38
C ARG A 77 1.32 1.48 3.34
N ASN A 78 1.86 0.84 4.38
CA ASN A 78 1.88 -0.62 4.47
C ASN A 78 0.46 -1.19 4.60
N ALA A 79 -0.35 -0.62 5.51
CA ALA A 79 -1.73 -1.06 5.72
C ALA A 79 -2.62 -0.89 4.47
N SER A 80 -2.38 0.15 3.66
CA SER A 80 -3.13 0.46 2.44
C SER A 80 -2.49 -0.05 1.15
N SER A 81 -1.42 -0.84 1.22
CA SER A 81 -0.65 -1.29 0.04
C SER A 81 -1.47 -2.08 -0.99
N HIS A 82 -2.59 -2.66 -0.55
CA HIS A 82 -3.51 -3.43 -1.36
C HIS A 82 -4.60 -2.60 -2.05
N LEU A 83 -4.60 -1.27 -1.85
CA LEU A 83 -5.55 -0.31 -2.41
C LEU A 83 -4.94 0.43 -3.61
N ASN A 84 -5.78 1.04 -4.44
CA ASN A 84 -5.32 1.92 -5.53
C ASN A 84 -4.86 3.27 -4.97
N LEU A 85 -3.57 3.44 -4.75
CA LEU A 85 -2.97 4.67 -4.20
C LEU A 85 -2.63 5.68 -5.30
N ILE A 86 -3.15 6.91 -5.19
CA ILE A 86 -2.80 8.06 -6.02
C ILE A 86 -2.03 9.05 -5.14
N HIS A 87 -0.76 9.31 -5.48
CA HIS A 87 0.09 10.20 -4.71
C HIS A 87 -0.19 11.66 -5.06
N VAL A 88 -0.35 12.50 -4.04
CA VAL A 88 -0.66 13.93 -4.16
C VAL A 88 0.10 14.70 -3.09
N ALA A 89 0.40 15.99 -3.33
CA ALA A 89 1.10 16.83 -2.35
C ALA A 89 0.41 16.80 -0.98
N ASP A 90 -0.90 17.06 -0.96
CA ASP A 90 -1.71 16.96 0.25
C ASP A 90 -3.11 16.42 -0.09
N PRO A 91 -3.52 15.28 0.51
CA PRO A 91 -4.85 14.72 0.30
C PRO A 91 -6.00 15.63 0.75
N ALA A 92 -5.75 16.66 1.55
CA ALA A 92 -6.77 17.63 1.96
C ALA A 92 -7.08 18.68 0.88
N LEU A 93 -6.17 18.88 -0.09
CA LEU A 93 -6.34 19.88 -1.14
C LEU A 93 -7.47 19.52 -2.10
N ASN A 94 -8.03 20.55 -2.71
CA ASN A 94 -9.01 20.44 -3.79
C ASN A 94 -8.32 20.24 -5.15
N LYS A 95 -9.13 20.02 -6.19
CA LYS A 95 -8.66 19.72 -7.55
C LYS A 95 -7.78 20.85 -8.11
N GLU A 96 -8.22 22.09 -7.99
CA GLU A 96 -7.51 23.27 -8.49
C GLU A 96 -6.17 23.46 -7.77
N GLU A 97 -6.16 23.31 -6.45
CA GLU A 97 -4.93 23.39 -5.64
C GLU A 97 -3.92 22.31 -6.00
N LEU A 98 -4.36 21.07 -6.24
CA LEU A 98 -3.48 19.98 -6.65
C LEU A 98 -2.86 20.21 -8.04
N PHE A 99 -3.67 20.65 -9.01
CA PHE A 99 -3.14 21.01 -10.33
C PHE A 99 -2.16 22.18 -10.28
N ASN A 100 -2.44 23.19 -9.44
CA ASN A 100 -1.52 24.29 -9.22
C ASN A 100 -0.20 23.81 -8.59
N ASP A 101 -0.23 22.91 -7.59
CA ASP A 101 0.98 22.34 -6.99
C ASP A 101 1.86 21.63 -8.04
N TRP A 102 1.28 20.74 -8.84
CA TRP A 102 2.04 20.06 -9.90
C TRP A 102 2.61 21.06 -10.90
N GLN A 103 1.84 22.09 -11.28
CA GLN A 103 2.29 23.12 -12.20
C GLN A 103 3.46 23.94 -11.61
N GLU A 104 3.36 24.41 -10.37
CA GLU A 104 4.41 25.18 -9.69
C GLU A 104 5.69 24.35 -9.54
N ARG A 105 5.57 23.07 -9.16
CA ARG A 105 6.71 22.14 -9.07
C ARG A 105 7.35 21.94 -10.44
N MET A 106 6.55 21.75 -11.49
CA MET A 106 7.06 21.59 -12.86
C MET A 106 7.77 22.85 -13.35
N ILE A 107 7.22 24.05 -13.10
CA ILE A 107 7.87 25.33 -13.43
C ILE A 107 9.21 25.44 -12.70
N SER A 108 9.24 25.19 -11.38
CA SER A 108 10.49 25.26 -10.60
C SER A 108 11.57 24.31 -11.10
N VAL A 109 11.18 23.13 -11.60
CA VAL A 109 12.10 22.15 -12.18
C VAL A 109 12.55 22.58 -13.57
N ALA A 110 11.65 23.15 -14.39
CA ALA A 110 11.97 23.69 -15.71
C ALA A 110 12.90 24.91 -15.65
N GLU A 111 12.75 25.78 -14.66
CA GLU A 111 13.68 26.90 -14.44
C GLU A 111 15.11 26.38 -14.15
N LYS A 112 15.23 25.32 -13.35
CA LYS A 112 16.53 24.69 -13.07
C LYS A 112 17.12 23.97 -14.29
N LEU A 113 16.27 23.51 -15.21
CA LEU A 113 16.68 22.82 -16.44
C LEU A 113 17.48 23.74 -17.37
N ALA A 114 17.12 25.02 -17.46
CA ALA A 114 17.73 25.97 -18.39
C ALA A 114 19.25 26.12 -18.19
N ASP A 115 19.71 26.10 -16.94
CA ASP A 115 21.12 26.28 -16.57
C ASP A 115 21.80 24.98 -16.10
N ALA A 116 21.10 23.85 -16.21
CA ALA A 116 21.57 22.59 -15.66
C ALA A 116 22.76 22.01 -16.43
N LYS A 117 23.86 21.72 -15.72
CA LYS A 117 24.95 20.86 -16.24
C LYS A 117 24.50 19.41 -16.48
N ARG A 118 23.38 19.00 -15.87
CA ARG A 118 22.76 17.67 -15.97
C ARG A 118 21.25 17.80 -16.16
N PRO A 119 20.78 18.22 -17.35
CA PRO A 119 19.36 18.49 -17.63
C PRO A 119 18.45 17.28 -17.43
N GLN A 120 19.02 16.08 -17.47
CA GLN A 120 18.33 14.80 -17.40
C GLN A 120 17.60 14.56 -16.09
N LYS A 121 18.22 14.97 -14.97
CA LYS A 121 17.62 14.86 -13.63
C LYS A 121 16.31 15.62 -13.57
N TYR A 122 16.32 16.85 -14.06
CA TYR A 122 15.16 17.75 -14.04
C TYR A 122 14.07 17.26 -15.00
N ALA A 123 14.45 16.75 -16.16
CA ALA A 123 13.49 16.20 -17.10
C ALA A 123 12.81 14.92 -16.58
N THR A 124 13.53 14.04 -15.88
CA THR A 124 12.93 12.90 -15.15
C THR A 124 11.94 13.38 -14.10
N GLU A 125 12.28 14.44 -13.37
CA GLU A 125 11.44 14.99 -12.32
C GLU A 125 10.16 15.60 -12.91
N ILE A 126 10.25 16.31 -14.04
CA ILE A 126 9.09 16.78 -14.82
C ILE A 126 8.22 15.60 -15.28
N GLU A 127 8.82 14.52 -15.80
CA GLU A 127 8.08 13.32 -16.24
C GLU A 127 7.33 12.67 -15.07
N LYS A 128 7.96 12.57 -13.91
CA LYS A 128 7.32 12.03 -12.70
C LYS A 128 6.10 12.88 -12.29
N LEU A 129 6.26 14.21 -12.22
CA LEU A 129 5.18 15.13 -11.85
C LEU A 129 4.02 15.07 -12.85
N TYR A 130 4.34 15.00 -14.15
CA TYR A 130 3.34 14.87 -15.19
C TYR A 130 2.52 13.58 -15.02
N HIS A 131 3.18 12.43 -14.82
CA HIS A 131 2.48 11.15 -14.66
C HIS A 131 1.65 11.07 -13.37
N GLU A 132 2.04 11.78 -12.31
CA GLU A 132 1.22 11.90 -11.10
C GLU A 132 -0.06 12.69 -11.36
N ALA A 133 0.06 13.84 -12.04
CA ALA A 133 -1.09 14.66 -12.45
C ALA A 133 -2.00 13.90 -13.43
N GLU A 134 -1.43 13.20 -14.42
CA GLU A 134 -2.15 12.38 -15.40
C GLU A 134 -2.94 11.27 -14.71
N ARG A 135 -2.32 10.52 -13.79
CA ARG A 135 -3.01 9.46 -13.05
C ARG A 135 -4.18 9.98 -12.21
N TYR A 136 -4.03 11.17 -11.61
CA TYR A 136 -5.11 11.82 -10.89
C TYR A 136 -6.24 12.24 -11.84
N ALA A 137 -5.90 12.90 -12.95
CA ALA A 137 -6.86 13.33 -13.96
C ALA A 137 -7.64 12.15 -14.56
N ASP A 138 -6.95 11.07 -14.95
CA ASP A 138 -7.56 9.86 -15.50
C ASP A 138 -8.55 9.20 -14.54
N PHE A 139 -8.17 9.08 -13.26
CA PHE A 139 -9.03 8.46 -12.25
C PHE A 139 -10.34 9.23 -12.06
N PHE A 140 -10.29 10.56 -12.07
CA PHE A 140 -11.48 11.40 -11.89
C PHE A 140 -12.17 11.78 -13.22
N GLY A 141 -11.56 11.49 -14.37
CA GLY A 141 -12.07 11.92 -15.67
C GLY A 141 -11.94 13.43 -15.91
N TYR A 142 -10.92 14.07 -15.33
CA TYR A 142 -10.68 15.50 -15.52
C TYR A 142 -9.83 15.77 -16.77
N GLU A 143 -10.05 16.92 -17.39
CA GLU A 143 -9.13 17.45 -18.38
C GLU A 143 -7.89 18.02 -17.68
N MET A 144 -6.70 17.68 -18.19
CA MET A 144 -5.47 18.25 -17.70
C MET A 144 -5.33 19.72 -18.15
N PRO A 145 -4.95 20.64 -17.24
CA PRO A 145 -4.59 22.00 -17.60
C PRO A 145 -3.58 22.07 -18.75
N GLU A 146 -3.82 22.99 -19.70
CA GLU A 146 -3.01 23.15 -20.91
C GLU A 146 -1.52 23.35 -20.61
N LEU A 147 -1.18 24.10 -19.55
CA LEU A 147 0.20 24.33 -19.13
C LEU A 147 0.92 23.04 -18.70
N LEU A 148 0.22 22.10 -18.06
CA LEU A 148 0.79 20.79 -17.71
C LEU A 148 1.02 19.94 -18.96
N VAL A 149 0.08 19.99 -19.91
CA VAL A 149 0.21 19.33 -21.22
C VAL A 149 1.40 19.89 -22.01
N MET A 150 1.53 21.22 -22.08
CA MET A 150 2.67 21.90 -22.73
C MET A 150 4.00 21.53 -22.08
N ALA A 151 4.07 21.51 -20.75
CA ALA A 151 5.29 21.12 -20.03
C ALA A 151 5.66 19.65 -20.29
N GLY A 152 4.68 18.76 -20.46
CA GLY A 152 4.89 17.38 -20.92
C GLY A 152 5.47 17.29 -22.34
N ASN A 153 5.16 18.23 -23.23
CA ASN A 153 5.60 18.24 -24.63
C ASN A 153 7.08 18.66 -24.83
N ILE A 154 7.77 19.15 -23.80
CA ILE A 154 9.24 19.38 -23.81
C ILE A 154 10.02 18.07 -24.12
N ARG A 155 9.32 16.92 -24.11
CA ARG A 155 9.75 15.56 -24.50
C ARG A 155 10.36 15.36 -25.90
N ASN A 156 10.17 16.24 -26.89
CA ASN A 156 10.34 15.87 -28.30
C ASN A 156 11.71 16.13 -28.97
N SER A 157 12.81 16.27 -28.24
CA SER A 157 14.14 16.23 -28.91
C SER A 157 14.61 14.78 -29.09
N GLU A 158 15.08 14.39 -30.28
CA GLU A 158 15.55 13.01 -30.57
C GLU A 158 16.63 12.55 -29.57
N THR A 159 17.51 13.45 -29.17
CA THR A 159 18.55 13.23 -28.15
C THR A 159 17.95 12.87 -26.79
N PHE A 160 16.78 13.41 -26.46
CA PHE A 160 16.08 13.17 -25.20
C PHE A 160 15.38 11.81 -25.16
N MET A 161 14.78 11.37 -26.28
CA MET A 161 14.17 10.04 -26.38
C MET A 161 15.22 8.90 -26.32
N ALA A 162 16.39 9.11 -26.94
CA ALA A 162 17.50 8.17 -26.84
C ALA A 162 18.02 8.05 -25.38
N TYR A 163 18.06 9.17 -24.66
CA TYR A 163 18.46 9.18 -23.25
C TYR A 163 17.41 8.52 -22.34
N LEU A 164 16.11 8.84 -22.49
CA LEU A 164 15.03 8.21 -21.71
C LEU A 164 14.99 6.69 -21.91
N THR A 165 15.26 6.21 -23.11
CA THR A 165 15.34 4.77 -23.39
C THR A 165 16.48 4.12 -22.60
N LYS A 166 17.64 4.78 -22.54
CA LYS A 166 18.79 4.32 -21.75
C LYS A 166 18.51 4.35 -20.24
N ASP A 167 17.95 5.45 -19.73
CA ASP A 167 17.60 5.58 -18.30
C ASP A 167 16.50 4.60 -17.87
N ARG A 168 15.49 4.33 -18.71
CA ARG A 168 14.50 3.26 -18.45
C ARG A 168 15.16 1.90 -18.35
N ALA A 169 16.07 1.56 -19.27
CA ALA A 169 16.80 0.31 -19.23
C ALA A 169 17.69 0.20 -17.98
N GLU A 170 18.35 1.28 -17.58
CA GLU A 170 19.15 1.35 -16.34
C GLU A 170 18.26 1.18 -15.10
N ARG A 171 17.11 1.87 -15.02
CA ARG A 171 16.15 1.72 -13.92
C ARG A 171 15.50 0.34 -13.87
N GLU A 172 15.23 -0.27 -15.01
CA GLU A 172 14.73 -1.65 -15.06
C GLU A 172 15.78 -2.63 -14.56
N ALA A 173 17.05 -2.43 -14.93
CA ALA A 173 18.17 -3.22 -14.40
C ALA A 173 18.34 -3.02 -12.89
N GLU A 174 18.32 -1.77 -12.40
CA GLU A 174 18.38 -1.45 -10.97
C GLU A 174 17.20 -2.03 -10.20
N LYS A 175 15.98 -1.92 -10.74
CA LYS A 175 14.78 -2.54 -10.15
C LYS A 175 14.88 -4.06 -10.11
N ALA A 176 15.42 -4.67 -11.16
CA ALA A 176 15.62 -6.12 -11.19
C ALA A 176 16.66 -6.57 -10.15
N GLU A 177 17.77 -5.83 -10.02
CA GLU A 177 18.80 -6.08 -9.01
C GLU A 177 18.27 -5.89 -7.59
N GLU A 178 17.58 -4.78 -7.33
CA GLU A 178 16.96 -4.49 -6.03
C GLU A 178 15.85 -5.51 -5.72
N SER A 179 15.04 -5.93 -6.70
CA SER A 179 14.07 -7.00 -6.52
C SER A 179 14.74 -8.30 -6.07
N GLU A 180 15.85 -8.67 -6.70
CA GLU A 180 16.59 -9.89 -6.35
C GLU A 180 17.24 -9.79 -4.95
N ARG A 181 17.75 -8.61 -4.61
CA ARG A 181 18.26 -8.33 -3.26
C ARG A 181 17.14 -8.40 -2.20
N LEU A 182 15.98 -7.82 -2.48
CA LEU A 182 14.82 -7.83 -1.60
C LEU A 182 14.28 -9.25 -1.41
N LYS A 183 14.27 -10.10 -2.45
CA LYS A 183 13.93 -11.53 -2.32
C LYS A 183 14.86 -12.25 -1.35
N LYS A 184 16.18 -12.05 -1.47
CA LYS A 184 17.16 -12.66 -0.56
C LYS A 184 16.97 -12.17 0.88
N LEU A 185 16.75 -10.87 1.04
CA LEU A 185 16.49 -10.27 2.35
C LEU A 185 15.18 -10.80 2.97
N HIS A 186 14.12 -10.92 2.17
CA HIS A 186 12.83 -11.48 2.58
C HIS A 186 12.97 -12.91 3.07
N ALA A 187 13.66 -13.76 2.30
CA ALA A 187 13.90 -15.15 2.69
C ALA A 187 14.61 -15.26 4.05
N GLN A 188 15.62 -14.41 4.29
CA GLN A 188 16.32 -14.35 5.57
C GLN A 188 15.41 -13.85 6.71
N ARG A 189 14.65 -12.77 6.48
CA ARG A 189 13.70 -12.22 7.46
C ARG A 189 12.62 -13.24 7.84
N LEU A 190 12.06 -13.94 6.87
CA LEU A 190 11.05 -14.97 7.10
C LEU A 190 11.62 -16.13 7.92
N LYS A 191 12.88 -16.52 7.67
CA LYS A 191 13.59 -17.53 8.45
C LYS A 191 13.76 -17.09 9.91
N ASP A 192 14.22 -15.86 10.13
CA ASP A 192 14.43 -15.32 11.47
C ASP A 192 13.10 -15.13 12.23
N TRP A 193 12.03 -14.72 11.54
CA TRP A 193 10.70 -14.62 12.10
C TRP A 193 10.13 -15.98 12.52
N ARG A 194 10.23 -17.00 11.67
CA ARG A 194 9.81 -18.37 12.05
C ARG A 194 10.63 -18.95 13.20
N ALA A 195 11.86 -18.48 13.38
CA ALA A 195 12.73 -18.84 14.50
C ALA A 195 12.55 -17.95 15.74
N PHE A 196 11.49 -17.12 15.80
CA PHE A 196 11.18 -16.21 16.92
C PHE A 196 12.28 -15.20 17.26
N LYS A 197 13.18 -14.91 16.31
CA LYS A 197 14.20 -13.87 16.47
C LYS A 197 13.66 -12.46 16.18
N SER A 198 12.44 -12.36 15.66
CA SER A 198 11.73 -11.10 15.43
C SER A 198 10.23 -11.24 15.71
N ASN A 199 9.62 -10.13 16.14
CA ASN A 199 8.21 -10.05 16.53
C ASN A 199 7.27 -9.71 15.36
N GLY A 200 7.73 -9.86 14.11
CA GLY A 200 6.96 -9.51 12.92
C GLY A 200 7.89 -9.16 11.77
N THR A 201 7.44 -9.44 10.55
CA THR A 201 8.11 -8.99 9.33
C THR A 201 7.04 -8.52 8.38
N GLY A 202 6.99 -7.22 8.07
CA GLY A 202 6.19 -6.77 6.93
C GLY A 202 6.60 -7.59 5.70
N SER A 203 5.62 -8.15 5.01
CA SER A 203 5.89 -8.96 3.82
C SER A 203 6.47 -8.09 2.72
N LEU A 204 7.69 -8.41 2.27
CA LEU A 204 8.33 -7.68 1.17
C LEU A 204 7.86 -8.15 -0.20
N ASP A 205 7.22 -9.32 -0.28
CA ASP A 205 6.76 -9.94 -1.52
C ASP A 205 5.23 -9.93 -1.67
N GLY A 206 4.52 -9.28 -0.74
CA GLY A 206 3.07 -9.15 -0.75
C GLY A 206 2.30 -10.38 -0.29
N TRP A 207 2.99 -11.36 0.30
CA TRP A 207 2.40 -12.59 0.87
C TRP A 207 2.53 -12.65 2.38
N ASP A 208 1.46 -13.08 3.05
CA ASP A 208 1.47 -13.35 4.48
C ASP A 208 1.83 -14.80 4.77
N TYR A 209 2.53 -14.99 5.88
CA TYR A 209 2.99 -16.29 6.36
C TYR A 209 2.52 -16.56 7.77
N LEU A 210 2.47 -17.85 8.12
CA LEU A 210 1.92 -18.33 9.38
C LEU A 210 3.01 -18.97 10.24
N ARG A 211 3.01 -18.68 11.54
CA ARG A 211 3.77 -19.43 12.55
C ARG A 211 2.87 -19.81 13.73
N PHE A 212 3.23 -20.90 14.40
CA PHE A 212 2.48 -21.41 15.56
C PHE A 212 3.16 -20.96 16.85
N LEU A 213 2.40 -20.36 17.76
CA LEU A 213 2.83 -19.93 19.09
C LEU A 213 2.54 -21.04 20.09
N GLU A 214 3.55 -21.86 20.40
CA GLU A 214 3.38 -23.03 21.26
C GLU A 214 2.93 -22.67 22.68
N GLN A 215 3.42 -21.54 23.23
CA GLN A 215 3.08 -21.15 24.61
C GLN A 215 1.61 -20.77 24.79
N THR A 216 0.97 -20.22 23.75
CA THR A 216 -0.42 -19.72 23.81
C THR A 216 -1.39 -20.55 22.98
N CYS A 217 -0.90 -21.52 22.21
CA CYS A 217 -1.68 -22.31 21.25
C CYS A 217 -2.39 -21.44 20.19
N GLU A 218 -1.69 -20.41 19.72
CA GLU A 218 -2.19 -19.44 18.75
C GLU A 218 -1.43 -19.51 17.43
N VAL A 219 -2.01 -18.92 16.39
CA VAL A 219 -1.40 -18.71 15.08
C VAL A 219 -1.13 -17.23 14.94
N GLU A 220 0.06 -16.88 14.50
CA GLU A 220 0.45 -15.50 14.20
C GLU A 220 0.75 -15.36 12.71
N THR A 221 0.26 -14.27 12.10
CA THR A 221 0.64 -13.87 10.74
C THR A 221 1.89 -12.98 10.75
N THR A 222 2.58 -12.86 9.62
CA THR A 222 3.69 -11.91 9.45
C THR A 222 3.33 -10.45 9.72
N GLN A 223 2.04 -10.11 9.59
CA GLN A 223 1.43 -8.83 9.91
C GLN A 223 0.90 -8.74 11.35
N ARG A 224 1.28 -9.68 12.22
CA ARG A 224 0.98 -9.71 13.67
C ARG A 224 -0.48 -9.93 14.04
N VAL A 225 -1.31 -10.43 13.12
CA VAL A 225 -2.64 -10.89 13.48
C VAL A 225 -2.50 -12.22 14.21
N ILE A 226 -3.05 -12.29 15.42
CA ILE A 226 -3.01 -13.48 16.29
C ILE A 226 -4.42 -14.02 16.44
N PHE A 227 -4.58 -15.34 16.32
CA PHE A 227 -5.86 -16.03 16.50
C PHE A 227 -5.65 -17.46 16.97
N THR A 228 -6.69 -18.08 17.51
CA THR A 228 -6.54 -19.41 18.14
C THR A 228 -6.29 -20.50 17.08
N LEU A 229 -5.61 -21.57 17.48
CA LEU A 229 -5.46 -22.75 16.62
C LEU A 229 -6.83 -23.36 16.23
N PHE A 230 -7.84 -23.18 17.09
CA PHE A 230 -9.21 -23.60 16.81
C PHE A 230 -9.82 -22.82 15.64
N ASP A 231 -9.75 -21.49 15.68
CA ASP A 231 -10.23 -20.61 14.60
C ASP A 231 -9.48 -20.89 13.30
N ALA A 232 -8.18 -21.11 13.39
CA ALA A 232 -7.33 -21.47 12.25
C ALA A 232 -7.79 -22.76 11.57
N LYS A 233 -8.10 -23.80 12.36
CA LYS A 233 -8.58 -25.09 11.85
C LYS A 233 -9.99 -25.00 11.26
N ALA A 234 -10.86 -24.18 11.86
CA ALA A 234 -12.18 -23.91 11.31
C ALA A 234 -12.08 -23.21 9.94
N LEU A 235 -11.25 -22.18 9.84
CA LEU A 235 -10.98 -21.47 8.59
C LEU A 235 -10.39 -22.40 7.52
N TYR A 236 -9.45 -23.29 7.88
CA TYR A 236 -8.87 -24.26 6.94
C TYR A 236 -9.93 -25.17 6.29
N ARG A 237 -10.87 -25.68 7.09
CA ARG A 237 -11.98 -26.52 6.59
C ARG A 237 -12.88 -25.73 5.65
N PHE A 238 -13.26 -24.52 6.05
CA PHE A 238 -14.05 -23.61 5.22
C PHE A 238 -13.38 -23.34 3.87
N ILE A 239 -12.06 -23.08 3.86
CA ILE A 239 -11.27 -22.87 2.64
C ILE A 239 -11.31 -24.12 1.74
N LYS A 240 -11.08 -25.32 2.30
CA LYS A 240 -11.12 -26.57 1.53
C LYS A 240 -12.48 -26.83 0.88
N ASP A 241 -13.55 -26.70 1.66
CA ASP A 241 -14.92 -26.91 1.18
C ASP A 241 -15.29 -25.90 0.10
N THR A 242 -14.83 -24.66 0.27
CA THR A 242 -15.00 -23.58 -0.71
C THR A 242 -14.31 -23.88 -2.03
N ILE A 243 -13.03 -24.29 -1.99
CA ILE A 243 -12.28 -24.64 -3.20
C ILE A 243 -12.89 -25.83 -3.92
N ALA A 244 -13.39 -26.82 -3.18
CA ALA A 244 -14.08 -27.98 -3.75
C ALA A 244 -15.35 -27.60 -4.52
N LYS A 245 -16.01 -26.49 -4.14
CA LYS A 245 -17.24 -25.99 -4.78
C LYS A 245 -17.02 -25.05 -5.97
N GLY A 246 -15.78 -24.61 -6.24
CA GLY A 246 -15.43 -23.89 -7.47
C GLY A 246 -14.67 -22.58 -7.27
N SER A 247 -15.05 -21.77 -6.27
CA SER A 247 -14.35 -20.57 -5.76
C SER A 247 -15.33 -19.76 -4.90
N TYR A 248 -14.83 -18.84 -4.06
CA TYR A 248 -15.66 -17.90 -3.31
C TYR A 248 -15.23 -16.46 -3.62
N SER A 249 -16.20 -15.65 -4.04
CA SER A 249 -16.03 -14.24 -4.40
C SER A 249 -17.23 -13.37 -4.02
N GLU A 250 -18.02 -13.79 -3.04
CA GLU A 250 -19.10 -12.98 -2.48
C GLU A 250 -18.66 -12.56 -1.08
N ASN A 251 -18.60 -11.27 -0.76
CA ASN A 251 -18.14 -10.75 0.54
C ASN A 251 -19.15 -11.02 1.68
N SER A 252 -19.61 -12.25 1.86
CA SER A 252 -20.70 -12.61 2.78
C SER A 252 -20.24 -13.23 4.11
N GLU A 253 -18.97 -13.62 4.21
CA GLU A 253 -18.38 -14.30 5.36
C GLU A 253 -17.23 -13.48 5.93
N GLN A 254 -17.08 -13.53 7.25
CA GLN A 254 -16.05 -12.80 7.98
C GLN A 254 -15.19 -13.74 8.80
N PHE A 255 -13.91 -13.41 8.91
CA PHE A 255 -12.96 -14.05 9.82
C PHE A 255 -12.39 -13.00 10.76
N LEU A 256 -12.57 -13.18 12.07
CA LEU A 256 -12.17 -12.22 13.10
C LEU A 256 -12.73 -10.80 12.88
N GLY A 257 -13.92 -10.69 12.27
CA GLY A 257 -14.56 -9.42 11.92
C GLY A 257 -13.98 -8.72 10.68
N TYR A 258 -13.15 -9.41 9.89
CA TYR A 258 -12.66 -8.95 8.59
C TYR A 258 -13.29 -9.75 7.46
N ASP A 259 -13.67 -9.08 6.38
CA ASP A 259 -14.28 -9.73 5.22
C ASP A 259 -13.32 -10.70 4.53
N ILE A 260 -13.84 -11.89 4.22
CA ILE A 260 -13.17 -12.83 3.32
C ILE A 260 -13.43 -12.35 1.89
N ILE A 261 -12.40 -11.80 1.26
CA ILE A 261 -12.50 -11.13 -0.04
C ILE A 261 -12.41 -12.14 -1.19
N GLU A 262 -11.50 -13.11 -1.09
CA GLU A 262 -11.23 -14.04 -2.18
C GLU A 262 -10.69 -15.38 -1.68
N ILE A 263 -11.25 -16.48 -2.19
CA ILE A 263 -10.68 -17.82 -2.03
C ILE A 263 -10.61 -18.49 -3.39
N ASN A 264 -9.40 -18.83 -3.81
CA ASN A 264 -9.14 -19.53 -5.06
C ASN A 264 -8.05 -20.61 -4.87
N LYS A 265 -7.70 -21.34 -5.93
CA LYS A 265 -6.71 -22.44 -5.88
C LYS A 265 -5.26 -21.98 -5.62
N ALA A 266 -4.99 -20.68 -5.68
CA ALA A 266 -3.67 -20.11 -5.43
C ALA A 266 -3.57 -19.50 -4.03
N TYR A 267 -4.59 -18.80 -3.54
CA TYR A 267 -4.53 -18.05 -2.29
C TYR A 267 -5.90 -17.78 -1.64
N VAL A 268 -5.81 -17.28 -0.41
CA VAL A 268 -6.92 -16.71 0.36
C VAL A 268 -6.59 -15.26 0.71
N ARG A 269 -7.56 -14.36 0.52
CA ARG A 269 -7.46 -12.94 0.89
C ARG A 269 -8.54 -12.59 1.90
N ILE A 270 -8.12 -12.08 3.06
CA ILE A 270 -9.00 -11.65 4.16
C ILE A 270 -8.56 -10.25 4.57
N GLY A 271 -9.42 -9.26 4.36
CA GLY A 271 -9.04 -7.84 4.46
C GLY A 271 -7.75 -7.52 3.69
N CYS A 272 -6.76 -6.98 4.42
CA CYS A 272 -5.44 -6.63 3.89
C CYS A 272 -4.46 -7.81 3.77
N HIS A 273 -4.82 -9.01 4.25
CA HIS A 273 -3.92 -10.17 4.27
C HIS A 273 -4.12 -11.05 3.05
N LYS A 274 -3.01 -11.57 2.52
CA LYS A 274 -3.01 -12.48 1.38
C LYS A 274 -2.08 -13.67 1.67
N VAL A 275 -2.66 -14.83 1.95
CA VAL A 275 -1.91 -16.05 2.28
C VAL A 275 -2.02 -17.05 1.13
N ALA A 276 -0.90 -17.54 0.63
CA ALA A 276 -0.88 -18.57 -0.41
C ALA A 276 -1.45 -19.90 0.12
N LEU A 277 -2.20 -20.65 -0.70
CA LEU A 277 -2.68 -21.97 -0.30
C LEU A 277 -1.55 -22.94 0.02
N LYS A 278 -0.40 -22.80 -0.66
CA LYS A 278 0.80 -23.58 -0.35
C LYS A 278 1.27 -23.34 1.09
N GLU A 279 1.18 -22.10 1.57
CA GLU A 279 1.54 -21.75 2.95
C GLU A 279 0.50 -22.25 3.95
N ILE A 280 -0.79 -22.14 3.62
CA ILE A 280 -1.88 -22.69 4.45
C ILE A 280 -1.74 -24.20 4.59
N ASN A 281 -1.49 -24.92 3.49
CA ASN A 281 -1.29 -26.37 3.51
C ASN A 281 -0.02 -26.76 4.26
N ARG A 282 1.10 -26.04 4.06
CA ARG A 282 2.33 -26.25 4.86
C ARG A 282 2.04 -26.13 6.35
N PHE A 283 1.27 -25.11 6.76
CA PHE A 283 0.90 -24.92 8.15
C PHE A 283 -0.02 -26.06 8.64
N ALA A 284 -1.05 -26.41 7.87
CA ALA A 284 -1.98 -27.50 8.17
C ALA A 284 -1.26 -28.84 8.37
N ASP A 285 -0.30 -29.17 7.49
CA ASP A 285 0.52 -30.37 7.57
C ASP A 285 1.35 -30.39 8.87
N GLN A 286 1.95 -29.25 9.26
CA GLN A 286 2.69 -29.12 10.52
C GLN A 286 1.80 -29.36 11.75
N GLN A 287 0.52 -29.01 11.67
CA GLN A 287 -0.45 -29.21 12.74
C GLN A 287 -1.20 -30.55 12.65
N GLY A 288 -0.86 -31.40 11.68
CA GLY A 288 -1.50 -32.71 11.47
C GLY A 288 -2.97 -32.62 11.06
N TRP A 289 -3.38 -31.53 10.40
CA TRP A 289 -4.74 -31.39 9.87
C TRP A 289 -4.89 -32.22 8.58
N ARG A 290 -6.10 -32.73 8.34
CA ARG A 290 -6.46 -33.51 7.15
C ARG A 290 -7.67 -32.88 6.50
#